data_AF-A0A4Y8SH62-F1
#
_entry.id   AF-A0A4Y8SH62-F1
#
_cell.length_a   1.000
_cell.length_b   1.000
_cell.length_c   1.000
_cell.angle_alpha   90.00
_cell.angle_beta   90.00
_cell.angle_gamma   90.00
#
_symmetry.space_group_name_H-M   'P 1'
#
loop_
_entity.id
_entity.type
_entity.pdbx_description
1 polymer ?
#
loop_
_entity_poly.entity_id
_entity_poly.type
_entity_poly.pdbx_seq_one_letter_code
_entity_poly.pdbx_strand_id
1 'polypeptide(L)'
;MKKTLTRTTEDLALYLQKLADDKVETSISWRCLNCGETHSCNLLEKVRSVKNEYLVGENKPDLSLFDLNGDLFAAIHFLKRKSIDTTMQEAYRGKCMYIQIKLETGDDFNSLSQKLQKPDFVAICVNPKCETCSHPMQKVILWIVDGCCWKCEGDMKVAAVEAGMSRGGSYVGPERFTLNEIEIARNKGVVIATHYSNTQRRSYLANSCPHCNAFVGDYYLFTEYISTTGYGDVDFEKIEAGYYCEPCTEPRFL
;
A
#
# COMPACT_ATOMS: atom_id res chain seq x y z
N MET A 1 -41.17 22.02 -12.16
CA MET A 1 -39.82 22.62 -12.16
C MET A 1 -39.07 22.09 -10.94
N LYS A 2 -38.13 21.16 -11.10
CA LYS A 2 -37.23 20.74 -10.01
C LYS A 2 -36.23 21.89 -9.81
N LYS A 3 -36.25 22.54 -8.65
CA LYS A 3 -35.18 23.47 -8.26
C LYS A 3 -33.91 22.63 -8.11
N THR A 4 -33.00 22.73 -9.06
CA THR A 4 -31.62 22.26 -8.88
C THR A 4 -31.02 23.15 -7.79
N LEU A 5 -30.94 22.63 -6.56
CA LEU A 5 -30.21 23.31 -5.49
C LEU A 5 -28.73 23.31 -5.89
N THR A 6 -28.22 24.47 -6.32
CA THR A 6 -26.78 24.73 -6.31
C THR A 6 -26.35 24.82 -4.85
N ARG A 7 -25.99 23.69 -4.25
CA ARG A 7 -25.43 23.67 -2.89
C ARG A 7 -24.04 24.33 -2.91
N THR A 8 -23.77 25.20 -1.93
CA THR A 8 -22.49 25.89 -1.78
C THR A 8 -21.50 25.02 -1.00
N THR A 9 -20.21 25.39 -0.97
CA THR A 9 -19.21 24.76 -0.07
C THR A 9 -19.59 24.90 1.41
N GLU A 10 -20.32 25.96 1.78
CA GLU A 10 -20.92 26.13 3.11
C GLU A 10 -21.94 25.03 3.44
N ASP A 11 -22.85 24.72 2.51
CA ASP A 11 -23.83 23.65 2.69
C ASP A 11 -23.14 22.29 2.91
N LEU A 12 -21.99 22.07 2.26
CA LEU A 12 -21.19 20.86 2.43
C LEU A 12 -20.51 20.79 3.79
N ALA A 13 -19.97 21.92 4.26
CA ALA A 13 -19.38 21.99 5.59
C ALA A 13 -20.43 21.66 6.67
N LEU A 14 -21.63 22.25 6.56
CA LEU A 14 -22.74 21.98 7.48
C LEU A 14 -23.21 20.53 7.40
N TYR A 15 -23.30 19.96 6.20
CA TYR A 15 -23.67 18.56 6.02
C TYR A 15 -22.65 17.61 6.68
N LEU A 16 -21.36 17.78 6.42
CA LEU A 16 -20.31 16.96 7.03
C LEU A 16 -20.21 17.18 8.54
N GLN A 17 -20.39 18.41 9.02
CA GLN A 17 -20.46 18.70 10.45
C GLN A 17 -21.59 17.91 11.10
N LYS A 18 -22.79 17.94 10.50
CA LYS A 18 -23.93 17.18 11.01
C LYS A 18 -23.64 15.67 11.05
N LEU A 19 -23.03 15.11 10.00
CA LEU A 19 -22.65 13.70 10.00
C LEU A 19 -21.64 13.38 11.12
N ALA A 20 -20.69 14.26 11.39
CA ALA A 20 -19.74 14.09 12.49
C ALA A 20 -20.42 14.18 13.86
N ASP A 21 -21.29 15.16 14.07
CA ASP A 21 -22.06 15.35 15.31
C ASP A 21 -22.98 14.16 15.60
N ASP A 22 -23.66 13.66 14.56
CA ASP A 22 -24.54 12.49 14.61
C ASP A 22 -23.75 11.15 14.66
N LYS A 23 -22.40 11.21 14.61
CA LYS A 23 -21.48 10.05 14.57
C LYS A 23 -21.83 9.04 13.46
N VAL A 24 -22.26 9.55 12.31
CA VAL A 24 -22.57 8.73 11.15
C VAL A 24 -21.27 8.19 10.55
N GLU A 25 -21.18 6.87 10.44
CA GLU A 25 -20.03 6.22 9.82
C GLU A 25 -19.86 6.68 8.38
N THR A 26 -18.72 7.30 8.09
CA THR A 26 -18.38 7.83 6.76
C THR A 26 -17.10 7.15 6.30
N SER A 27 -17.24 5.88 5.91
CA SER A 27 -16.13 5.07 5.41
C SER A 27 -15.71 5.57 4.03
N ILE A 28 -14.40 5.80 3.86
CA ILE A 28 -13.79 6.14 2.58
C ILE A 28 -12.79 5.05 2.22
N SER A 29 -12.63 4.78 0.92
CA SER A 29 -11.65 3.81 0.41
C SER A 29 -10.92 4.38 -0.80
N TRP A 30 -9.60 4.20 -0.82
CA TRP A 30 -8.75 4.69 -1.90
C TRP A 30 -7.64 3.71 -2.21
N ARG A 31 -7.20 3.70 -3.48
CA ARG A 31 -5.96 3.04 -3.87
C ARG A 31 -4.80 3.97 -3.55
N CYS A 32 -3.90 3.55 -2.68
CA CYS A 32 -2.74 4.34 -2.29
C CYS A 32 -1.74 4.42 -3.45
N LEU A 33 -1.31 5.62 -3.82
CA LEU A 33 -0.28 5.78 -4.85
C LEU A 33 1.14 5.47 -4.32
N ASN A 34 1.32 5.40 -2.99
CA ASN A 34 2.63 5.11 -2.41
C ASN A 34 2.88 3.60 -2.28
N CYS A 35 1.90 2.82 -1.79
CA CYS A 35 2.07 1.37 -1.63
C CYS A 35 1.25 0.50 -2.59
N GLY A 36 0.40 1.10 -3.42
CA GLY A 36 -0.44 0.38 -4.39
C GLY A 36 -1.64 -0.37 -3.77
N GLU A 37 -1.65 -0.58 -2.45
CA GLU A 37 -2.73 -1.23 -1.72
C GLU A 37 -4.00 -0.37 -1.67
N THR A 38 -5.15 -1.02 -1.42
CA THR A 38 -6.38 -0.32 -1.11
C THR A 38 -6.46 -0.09 0.38
N HIS A 39 -6.59 1.18 0.78
CA HIS A 39 -6.81 1.57 2.16
C HIS A 39 -8.27 1.95 2.39
N SER A 40 -8.69 1.96 3.65
CA SER A 40 -9.97 2.53 4.06
C SER A 40 -9.90 3.07 5.48
N CYS A 41 -10.75 4.05 5.79
CA CYS A 41 -10.94 4.55 7.15
C CYS A 41 -12.32 5.23 7.29
N ASN A 42 -12.77 5.44 8.53
CA ASN A 42 -13.90 6.32 8.81
C ASN A 42 -13.40 7.78 8.88
N LEU A 43 -13.71 8.57 7.85
CA LEU A 43 -13.25 9.95 7.71
C LEU A 43 -13.69 10.85 8.86
N LEU A 44 -14.86 10.60 9.45
CA LEU A 44 -15.45 11.49 10.46
C LEU A 44 -15.22 11.00 11.90
N GLU A 45 -14.57 9.85 12.10
CA GLU A 45 -14.40 9.23 13.43
C GLU A 45 -13.78 10.17 14.47
N LYS A 46 -12.82 10.99 14.03
CA LYS A 46 -12.06 11.89 14.91
C LYS A 46 -12.41 13.36 14.71
N VAL A 47 -13.34 13.66 13.81
CA VAL A 47 -13.63 15.04 13.38
C VAL A 47 -14.52 15.72 14.42
N ARG A 48 -14.05 16.84 14.93
CA ARG A 48 -14.80 17.72 15.84
C ARG A 48 -15.46 18.88 15.11
N SER A 49 -14.75 19.45 14.15
CA SER A 49 -15.26 20.61 13.41
C SER A 49 -14.89 20.57 11.94
N VAL A 50 -15.81 21.05 11.10
CA VAL A 50 -15.65 21.22 9.67
C VAL A 50 -15.74 22.70 9.35
N LYS A 51 -14.73 23.24 8.68
CA LYS A 51 -14.71 24.65 8.25
C LYS A 51 -14.60 24.71 6.74
N ASN A 52 -15.44 25.52 6.11
CA ASN A 52 -15.28 25.85 4.71
C ASN A 52 -14.13 26.83 4.53
N GLU A 53 -13.38 26.70 3.43
CA GLU A 53 -12.52 27.78 2.96
C GLU A 53 -11.55 28.32 4.03
N TYR A 54 -11.08 27.44 4.92
CA TYR A 54 -10.22 27.83 6.02
C TYR A 54 -8.76 27.90 5.58
N LEU A 55 -8.07 28.98 5.93
CA LEU A 55 -6.67 29.16 5.55
C LEU A 55 -5.77 28.23 6.38
N VAL A 56 -5.10 27.30 5.71
CA VAL A 56 -4.09 26.41 6.29
C VAL A 56 -2.72 26.81 5.74
N GLY A 57 -1.96 27.57 6.54
CA GLY A 57 -0.72 28.20 6.08
C GLY A 57 -1.04 29.21 4.97
N GLU A 58 -0.56 28.94 3.75
CA GLU A 58 -0.83 29.78 2.57
C GLU A 58 -1.93 29.22 1.66
N ASN A 59 -2.49 28.05 1.99
CA ASN A 59 -3.41 27.32 1.12
C ASN A 59 -4.82 27.26 1.71
N LYS A 60 -5.82 27.28 0.83
CA LYS A 60 -7.23 27.37 1.20
C LYS A 60 -7.97 26.19 0.53
N PRO A 61 -8.17 25.06 1.23
CA PRO A 61 -8.95 23.96 0.69
C PRO A 61 -10.44 24.32 0.77
N ASP A 62 -11.29 23.60 0.01
CA ASP A 62 -12.73 23.87 0.04
C ASP A 62 -13.32 23.55 1.41
N LEU A 63 -12.85 22.45 2.03
CA LEU A 63 -13.19 22.06 3.39
C LEU A 63 -11.95 21.66 4.18
N SER A 64 -11.90 22.08 5.44
CA SER A 64 -10.91 21.67 6.45
C SER A 64 -11.62 20.96 7.59
N LEU A 65 -11.19 19.74 7.90
CA LEU A 65 -11.70 18.91 8.97
C LEU A 65 -10.69 18.92 10.11
N PHE A 66 -11.11 19.33 11.29
CA PHE A 66 -10.28 19.40 12.49
C PHE A 66 -10.67 18.32 13.48
N ASP A 67 -9.67 17.73 14.13
CA ASP A 67 -9.89 16.68 15.10
C ASP A 67 -10.34 17.20 16.48
N LEU A 68 -10.46 16.30 17.45
CA LEU A 68 -10.83 16.61 18.84
C LEU A 68 -9.86 17.59 19.53
N ASN A 69 -8.58 17.57 19.15
CA ASN A 69 -7.53 18.45 19.67
C ASN A 69 -7.51 19.82 18.98
N GLY A 70 -8.22 19.94 17.86
CA GLY A 70 -8.23 21.14 17.03
C GLY A 70 -7.15 21.15 15.96
N ASP A 71 -6.45 20.04 15.76
CA ASP A 71 -5.45 19.87 14.71
C ASP A 71 -6.12 19.56 13.37
N LEU A 72 -5.50 19.99 12.26
CA LEU A 72 -6.02 19.70 10.92
C LEU A 72 -5.89 18.21 10.62
N PHE A 73 -7.02 17.50 10.59
CA PHE A 73 -7.08 16.08 10.31
C PHE A 73 -7.11 15.78 8.81
N ALA A 74 -7.99 16.48 8.09
CA ALA A 74 -8.13 16.30 6.65
C ALA A 74 -8.46 17.62 5.92
N ALA A 75 -8.04 17.74 4.67
CA ALA A 75 -8.37 18.83 3.77
C ALA A 75 -9.01 18.25 2.51
N ILE A 76 -10.19 18.72 2.14
CA ILE A 76 -10.95 18.26 0.97
C ILE A 76 -10.96 19.36 -0.07
N HIS A 77 -10.63 19.01 -1.31
CA HIS A 77 -10.65 19.90 -2.45
C HIS A 77 -11.57 19.36 -3.55
N PHE A 78 -12.52 20.19 -4.00
CA PHE A 78 -13.48 19.85 -5.03
C PHE A 78 -13.01 20.35 -6.39
N LEU A 79 -12.66 19.42 -7.27
CA LEU A 79 -12.19 19.73 -8.60
C LEU A 79 -13.38 19.89 -9.57
N LYS A 80 -13.52 21.07 -10.16
CA LYS A 80 -14.46 21.34 -11.28
C LYS A 80 -13.90 20.91 -12.64
N ARG A 81 -12.62 20.54 -12.71
CA ARG A 81 -11.91 20.14 -13.94
C ARG A 81 -11.46 18.68 -13.84
N LYS A 82 -11.19 18.05 -15.00
CA LYS A 82 -10.69 16.66 -15.06
C LYS A 82 -9.29 16.48 -14.47
N SER A 83 -8.46 17.53 -14.43
CA SER A 83 -7.08 17.46 -13.98
C SER A 83 -6.95 17.62 -12.47
N ILE A 84 -6.14 16.74 -11.89
CA ILE A 84 -5.68 16.79 -10.51
C ILE A 84 -4.87 18.07 -10.25
N ASP A 85 -5.08 18.72 -9.10
CA ASP A 85 -4.24 19.85 -8.65
C ASP A 85 -3.02 19.31 -7.88
N THR A 86 -1.84 19.32 -8.51
CA THR A 86 -0.58 18.85 -7.94
C THR A 86 0.05 19.85 -6.97
N THR A 87 -0.26 21.14 -7.07
CA THR A 87 0.27 22.19 -6.19
C THR A 87 -0.26 22.00 -4.78
N MET A 88 -1.58 21.79 -4.68
CA MET A 88 -2.23 21.53 -3.40
C MET A 88 -1.79 20.19 -2.79
N GLN A 89 -1.49 19.18 -3.62
CA GLN A 89 -0.96 17.91 -3.11
C GLN A 89 0.36 18.10 -2.35
N GLU A 90 1.29 18.83 -2.94
CA GLU A 90 2.58 19.09 -2.29
C GLU A 90 2.40 20.00 -1.07
N ALA A 91 1.50 20.98 -1.14
CA ALA A 91 1.20 21.88 -0.02
C ALA A 91 0.71 21.17 1.24
N TYR A 92 -0.08 20.10 1.11
CA TYR A 92 -0.63 19.32 2.23
C TYR A 92 0.16 18.05 2.56
N ARG A 93 1.21 17.74 1.79
CA ARG A 93 2.02 16.53 1.98
C ARG A 93 2.57 16.44 3.40
N GLY A 94 2.25 15.34 4.08
CA GLY A 94 2.70 15.06 5.44
C GLY A 94 2.06 15.91 6.54
N LYS A 95 1.17 16.86 6.20
CA LYS A 95 0.48 17.73 7.17
C LYS A 95 -0.85 17.15 7.63
N CYS A 96 -1.63 16.60 6.70
CA CYS A 96 -2.94 16.02 6.97
C CYS A 96 -3.32 15.03 5.86
N MET A 97 -4.49 14.39 6.00
CA MET A 97 -5.09 13.64 4.90
C MET A 97 -5.64 14.62 3.84
N TYR A 98 -5.00 14.69 2.67
CA TYR A 98 -5.49 15.54 1.58
C TYR A 98 -6.32 14.72 0.59
N ILE A 99 -7.56 15.15 0.34
CA ILE A 99 -8.57 14.42 -0.44
C ILE A 99 -9.00 15.29 -1.61
N GLN A 100 -9.04 14.74 -2.82
CA GLN A 100 -9.63 15.39 -3.98
C GLN A 100 -10.84 14.62 -4.47
N ILE A 101 -11.91 15.36 -4.77
CA ILE A 101 -13.16 14.82 -5.30
C ILE A 101 -13.54 15.63 -6.52
N LYS A 102 -13.74 14.97 -7.66
CA LYS A 102 -14.21 15.61 -8.89
C LYS A 102 -15.71 15.79 -8.83
N LEU A 103 -16.15 17.02 -9.07
CA LEU A 103 -17.55 17.37 -9.28
C LEU A 103 -17.71 17.75 -10.76
N GLU A 104 -18.23 16.80 -11.55
CA GLU A 104 -18.47 16.91 -13.00
C GLU A 104 -19.80 17.59 -13.31
N THR A 105 -20.81 17.50 -12.44
CA THR A 105 -22.14 18.08 -12.67
C THR A 105 -22.74 18.75 -11.43
N GLY A 106 -23.72 19.64 -11.64
CA GLY A 106 -24.49 20.23 -10.54
C GLY A 106 -25.33 19.23 -9.73
N ASP A 107 -25.52 18.00 -10.21
CA ASP A 107 -26.25 16.93 -9.51
C ASP A 107 -25.35 16.06 -8.62
N ASP A 108 -24.02 16.23 -8.70
CA ASP A 108 -23.05 15.47 -7.90
C ASP A 108 -23.18 15.69 -6.39
N PHE A 109 -23.87 16.75 -5.99
CA PHE A 109 -24.22 17.01 -4.59
C PHE A 109 -25.17 15.98 -4.00
N ASN A 110 -26.04 15.36 -4.81
CA ASN A 110 -26.92 14.30 -4.36
C ASN A 110 -26.19 12.96 -4.19
N SER A 111 -25.03 12.81 -4.85
CA SER A 111 -24.17 11.63 -4.78
C SER A 111 -22.90 11.87 -3.95
N LEU A 112 -22.79 12.99 -3.23
CA LEU A 112 -21.58 13.34 -2.48
C LEU A 112 -21.17 12.26 -1.48
N SER A 113 -22.13 11.63 -0.79
CA SER A 113 -21.84 10.52 0.11
C SER A 113 -21.14 9.35 -0.61
N GLN A 114 -21.56 9.04 -1.84
CA GLN A 114 -20.93 8.01 -2.68
C GLN A 114 -19.55 8.48 -3.19
N LYS A 115 -19.41 9.76 -3.55
CA LYS A 115 -18.13 10.34 -3.98
C LYS A 115 -17.11 10.40 -2.84
N LEU A 116 -17.56 10.65 -1.61
CA LEU A 116 -16.73 10.58 -0.41
C LEU A 116 -16.26 9.15 -0.13
N GLN A 117 -17.11 8.15 -0.36
CA GLN A 117 -16.72 6.74 -0.18
C GLN A 117 -15.59 6.31 -1.13
N LYS A 118 -15.51 6.93 -2.32
CA LYS A 118 -14.53 6.62 -3.35
C LYS A 118 -13.93 7.91 -3.92
N PRO A 119 -13.12 8.63 -3.14
CA PRO A 119 -12.51 9.88 -3.59
C PRO A 119 -11.58 9.62 -4.78
N ASP A 120 -11.46 10.61 -5.67
CA ASP A 120 -10.59 10.51 -6.85
C ASP A 120 -9.11 10.41 -6.49
N PHE A 121 -8.72 11.02 -5.38
CA PHE A 121 -7.34 11.00 -4.91
C PHE A 121 -7.26 11.25 -3.39
N VAL A 122 -6.34 10.56 -2.73
CA VAL A 122 -6.04 10.70 -1.30
C VAL A 122 -4.53 10.65 -1.09
N ALA A 123 -3.95 11.72 -0.54
CA ALA A 123 -2.50 11.93 -0.42
C ALA A 123 -1.88 11.32 0.86
N ILE A 124 -2.35 10.14 1.28
CA ILE A 124 -1.80 9.47 2.47
C ILE A 124 -1.72 7.96 2.27
N CYS A 125 -0.64 7.39 2.81
CA CYS A 125 -0.47 5.97 3.02
C CYS A 125 -0.62 5.70 4.52
N VAL A 126 -1.39 4.68 4.88
CA VAL A 126 -1.59 4.30 6.29
C VAL A 126 -0.65 3.18 6.74
N ASN A 127 0.21 2.68 5.84
CA ASN A 127 1.24 1.73 6.22
C ASN A 127 2.23 2.36 7.20
N PRO A 128 2.86 1.56 8.08
CA PRO A 128 3.86 2.04 9.02
C PRO A 128 4.98 2.81 8.30
N LYS A 129 5.48 3.85 8.94
CA LYS A 129 6.59 4.67 8.40
C LYS A 129 7.93 4.06 8.81
N CYS A 130 8.90 4.15 7.92
CA CYS A 130 10.27 3.76 8.22
C CYS A 130 10.86 4.68 9.31
N GLU A 131 11.46 4.10 10.34
CA GLU A 131 12.09 4.86 11.43
C GLU A 131 13.29 5.70 10.96
N THR A 132 13.96 5.29 9.88
CA THR A 132 15.14 5.98 9.35
C THR A 132 14.79 7.15 8.43
N CYS A 133 13.84 6.96 7.50
CA CYS A 133 13.56 7.96 6.46
C CYS A 133 12.12 8.49 6.46
N SER A 134 11.28 8.02 7.39
CA SER A 134 9.85 8.40 7.53
C SER A 134 8.96 8.14 6.30
N HIS A 135 9.46 7.47 5.26
CA HIS A 135 8.64 7.06 4.12
C HIS A 135 7.71 5.91 4.53
N PRO A 136 6.48 5.85 4.00
CA PRO A 136 5.61 4.71 4.27
C PRO A 136 6.22 3.43 3.68
N MET A 137 6.18 2.36 4.46
CA MET A 137 6.78 1.08 4.10
C MET A 137 5.84 0.23 3.25
N GLN A 138 6.44 -0.67 2.48
CA GLN A 138 5.74 -1.62 1.62
C GLN A 138 5.50 -2.92 2.38
N LYS A 139 4.32 -3.51 2.21
CA LYS A 139 4.02 -4.81 2.81
C LYS A 139 4.89 -5.89 2.16
N VAL A 140 5.40 -6.82 2.96
CA VAL A 140 6.13 -7.99 2.49
C VAL A 140 5.19 -9.18 2.45
N ILE A 141 5.05 -9.79 1.27
CA ILE A 141 4.32 -11.06 1.10
C ILE A 141 5.32 -12.17 0.81
N LEU A 142 5.45 -13.09 1.74
CA LEU A 142 6.26 -14.30 1.61
C LEU A 142 5.39 -15.43 1.07
N TRP A 143 5.82 -16.01 -0.04
CA TRP A 143 5.22 -17.19 -0.65
C TRP A 143 5.96 -18.44 -0.18
N ILE A 144 5.20 -19.45 0.21
CA ILE A 144 5.70 -20.81 0.46
C ILE A 144 5.05 -21.72 -0.59
N VAL A 145 5.85 -22.22 -1.52
CA VAL A 145 5.39 -23.04 -2.64
C VAL A 145 5.77 -24.50 -2.39
N ASP A 146 4.80 -25.38 -2.53
CA ASP A 146 5.00 -26.83 -2.46
C ASP A 146 5.35 -27.36 -3.83
N GLY A 147 6.39 -28.18 -3.92
CA GLY A 147 6.79 -28.75 -5.21
C GLY A 147 7.86 -29.83 -5.07
N CYS A 148 8.47 -30.16 -6.19
CA CYS A 148 9.52 -31.16 -6.26
C CYS A 148 10.88 -30.51 -6.52
N CYS A 149 11.96 -31.17 -6.11
CA CYS A 149 13.31 -30.73 -6.44
C CYS A 149 13.61 -30.92 -7.93
N TRP A 150 14.04 -29.86 -8.62
CA TRP A 150 14.43 -29.92 -10.05
C TRP A 150 15.51 -30.96 -10.38
N LYS A 151 16.29 -31.41 -9.39
CA LYS A 151 17.41 -32.34 -9.58
C LYS A 151 17.06 -33.79 -9.25
N CYS A 152 16.35 -34.03 -8.15
CA CYS A 152 16.09 -35.38 -7.64
C CYS A 152 14.61 -35.72 -7.52
N GLU A 153 13.72 -34.81 -7.93
CA GLU A 153 12.26 -34.95 -7.92
C GLU A 153 11.61 -35.17 -6.54
N GLY A 154 12.41 -35.25 -5.48
CA GLY A 154 11.91 -35.37 -4.11
C GLY A 154 11.19 -34.10 -3.64
N ASP A 155 10.17 -34.29 -2.81
CA ASP A 155 9.32 -33.21 -2.29
C ASP A 155 10.15 -32.15 -1.55
N MET A 156 9.81 -30.89 -1.78
CA MET A 156 10.41 -29.77 -1.08
C MET A 156 9.48 -28.55 -1.06
N LYS A 157 9.74 -27.65 -0.11
CA LYS A 157 9.11 -26.33 -0.06
C LYS A 157 10.11 -25.27 -0.48
N VAL A 158 9.63 -24.27 -1.20
CA VAL A 158 10.44 -23.14 -1.69
C VAL A 158 9.82 -21.83 -1.19
N ALA A 159 10.66 -20.93 -0.67
CA ALA A 159 10.24 -19.60 -0.27
C ALA A 159 10.65 -18.54 -1.30
N ALA A 160 9.75 -17.59 -1.58
CA ALA A 160 10.03 -16.38 -2.33
C ALA A 160 9.31 -15.18 -1.71
N VAL A 161 9.92 -13.99 -1.77
CA VAL A 161 9.23 -12.75 -1.39
C VAL A 161 8.74 -12.05 -2.64
N GLU A 162 7.45 -11.72 -2.69
CA GLU A 162 6.88 -10.80 -3.68
C GLU A 162 7.42 -9.40 -3.39
N ALA A 163 8.07 -8.79 -4.38
CA ALA A 163 8.79 -7.54 -4.18
C ALA A 163 8.72 -6.62 -5.41
N GLY A 164 9.16 -5.38 -5.23
CA GLY A 164 9.39 -4.44 -6.32
C GLY A 164 10.81 -4.55 -6.91
N MET A 165 11.02 -3.85 -8.02
CA MET A 165 12.34 -3.74 -8.67
C MET A 165 13.46 -3.31 -7.70
N SER A 166 13.15 -2.44 -6.74
CA SER A 166 14.08 -1.99 -5.70
C SER A 166 14.68 -3.10 -4.84
N ARG A 167 13.98 -4.22 -4.69
CA ARG A 167 14.45 -5.37 -3.90
C ARG A 167 15.14 -6.44 -4.75
N GLY A 168 15.12 -6.29 -6.08
CA GLY A 168 15.78 -7.21 -7.03
C GLY A 168 14.84 -7.87 -8.04
N GLY A 169 13.57 -7.49 -8.10
CA GLY A 169 12.60 -8.00 -9.08
C GLY A 169 11.24 -8.32 -8.46
N SER A 170 10.30 -8.80 -9.28
CA SER A 170 8.93 -9.14 -8.85
C SER A 170 8.88 -10.22 -7.77
N TYR A 171 9.86 -11.13 -7.80
CA TYR A 171 10.07 -12.15 -6.78
C TYR A 171 11.55 -12.27 -6.50
N VAL A 172 11.91 -12.44 -5.22
CA VAL A 172 13.30 -12.64 -4.80
C VAL A 172 13.43 -13.87 -3.92
N GLY A 173 14.58 -14.55 -4.03
CA GLY A 173 14.91 -15.71 -3.20
C GLY A 173 15.59 -15.36 -1.87
N PRO A 174 15.95 -16.38 -1.07
CA PRO A 174 16.48 -16.22 0.29
C PRO A 174 17.73 -15.36 0.44
N GLU A 175 18.49 -15.11 -0.64
CA GLU A 175 19.62 -14.19 -0.62
C GLU A 175 19.21 -12.77 -0.19
N ARG A 176 17.98 -12.36 -0.51
CA ARG A 176 17.45 -11.01 -0.22
C ARG A 176 16.50 -10.98 0.97
N PHE A 177 16.44 -12.08 1.72
CA PHE A 177 15.54 -12.15 2.86
C PHE A 177 16.11 -11.43 4.07
N THR A 178 15.22 -10.83 4.86
CA THR A 178 15.53 -10.42 6.22
C THR A 178 15.60 -11.64 7.14
N LEU A 179 16.19 -11.49 8.32
CA LEU A 179 16.23 -12.57 9.32
C LEU A 179 14.83 -13.07 9.70
N ASN A 180 13.86 -12.15 9.82
CA ASN A 180 12.46 -12.48 10.11
C ASN A 180 11.84 -13.33 9.00
N GLU A 181 12.06 -12.98 7.73
CA GLU A 181 11.53 -13.75 6.59
C GLU A 181 12.17 -15.15 6.51
N ILE A 182 13.47 -15.26 6.80
CA ILE A 182 14.16 -16.57 6.89
C ILE A 182 13.54 -17.43 7.99
N GLU A 183 13.27 -16.85 9.16
CA GLU A 183 12.68 -17.55 10.29
C GLU A 183 11.25 -18.04 9.97
N ILE A 184 10.41 -17.18 9.40
CA ILE A 184 9.06 -17.55 8.96
C ILE A 184 9.12 -18.69 7.94
N ALA A 185 9.99 -18.59 6.92
CA ALA A 185 10.13 -19.62 5.90
C ALA A 185 10.57 -20.97 6.50
N ARG A 186 11.54 -20.96 7.41
CA ARG A 186 12.00 -22.18 8.11
C ARG A 186 10.92 -22.80 8.97
N ASN A 187 10.15 -22.00 9.68
CA ASN A 187 9.01 -22.48 10.48
C ASN A 187 7.91 -23.11 9.62
N LYS A 188 7.86 -22.77 8.33
CA LYS A 188 6.97 -23.39 7.33
C LYS A 188 7.58 -24.61 6.63
N GLY A 189 8.75 -25.07 7.05
CA GLY A 189 9.40 -26.28 6.53
C GLY A 189 10.32 -26.06 5.33
N VAL A 190 10.59 -24.81 4.96
CA VAL A 190 11.56 -24.50 3.89
C VAL A 190 12.97 -24.67 4.42
N VAL A 191 13.80 -25.42 3.71
CA VAL A 191 15.23 -25.56 4.05
C VAL A 191 16.01 -24.45 3.34
N ILE A 192 16.57 -23.52 4.12
CA ILE A 192 17.41 -22.42 3.61
C ILE A 192 18.84 -22.61 4.12
N ALA A 193 19.77 -22.79 3.18
CA ALA A 193 21.20 -22.99 3.46
C ALA A 193 22.09 -22.17 2.52
N THR A 194 23.35 -21.97 2.92
CA THR A 194 24.35 -21.27 2.12
C THR A 194 24.92 -22.20 1.05
N HIS A 195 24.91 -21.76 -0.20
CA HIS A 195 25.49 -22.48 -1.34
C HIS A 195 26.44 -21.60 -2.13
N TYR A 196 27.51 -22.19 -2.65
CA TYR A 196 28.41 -21.51 -3.58
C TYR A 196 27.94 -21.73 -5.02
N SER A 197 27.70 -20.64 -5.75
CA SER A 197 27.35 -20.67 -7.17
C SER A 197 28.59 -20.47 -8.03
N ASN A 198 28.92 -21.45 -8.86
CA ASN A 198 30.01 -21.32 -9.84
C ASN A 198 29.71 -20.22 -10.88
N THR A 199 28.45 -20.07 -11.27
CA THR A 199 28.00 -19.08 -12.25
C THR A 199 28.16 -17.66 -11.72
N GLN A 200 27.76 -17.42 -10.46
CA GLN A 200 27.85 -16.09 -9.84
C GLN A 200 29.15 -15.85 -9.06
N ARG A 201 29.99 -16.89 -8.91
CA ARG A 201 31.26 -16.89 -8.16
C ARG A 201 31.14 -16.35 -6.73
N ARG A 202 30.05 -16.67 -6.04
CA ARG A 202 29.79 -16.23 -4.66
C ARG A 202 28.92 -17.22 -3.91
N SER A 203 28.98 -17.16 -2.59
CA SER A 203 28.08 -17.89 -1.69
C SER A 203 26.89 -17.04 -1.29
N TYR A 204 25.69 -17.62 -1.28
CA TYR A 204 24.47 -16.95 -0.84
C TYR A 204 23.47 -17.95 -0.26
N LEU A 205 22.48 -17.43 0.50
CA LEU A 205 21.38 -18.24 1.02
C LEU A 205 20.42 -18.61 -0.10
N ALA A 206 20.06 -19.88 -0.19
CA ALA A 206 19.14 -20.38 -1.21
C ALA A 206 18.18 -21.43 -0.62
N ASN A 207 17.02 -21.57 -1.27
CA ASN A 207 16.13 -22.70 -1.00
C ASN A 207 16.86 -23.98 -1.38
N SER A 208 16.84 -24.98 -0.50
CA SER A 208 17.64 -26.18 -0.58
C SER A 208 16.76 -27.41 -0.51
N CYS A 209 17.03 -28.40 -1.35
CA CYS A 209 16.33 -29.67 -1.30
C CYS A 209 16.77 -30.47 -0.06
N PRO A 210 15.83 -30.93 0.80
CA PRO A 210 16.17 -31.73 1.97
C PRO A 210 16.72 -33.12 1.62
N HIS A 211 16.46 -33.61 0.40
CA HIS A 211 16.84 -34.97 -0.03
C HIS A 211 18.22 -35.05 -0.67
N CYS A 212 18.56 -34.12 -1.58
CA CYS A 212 19.82 -34.16 -2.33
C CYS A 212 20.72 -32.94 -2.14
N ASN A 213 20.30 -31.99 -1.30
CA ASN A 213 21.01 -30.73 -1.01
C ASN A 213 21.28 -29.85 -2.24
N ALA A 214 20.59 -30.08 -3.36
CA ALA A 214 20.60 -29.14 -4.49
C ALA A 214 19.89 -27.84 -4.09
N PHE A 215 20.37 -26.71 -4.60
CA PHE A 215 19.77 -25.42 -4.33
C PHE A 215 18.95 -24.90 -5.52
N VAL A 216 17.98 -24.04 -5.22
CA VAL A 216 17.16 -23.32 -6.19
C VAL A 216 17.70 -21.90 -6.28
N GLY A 217 18.39 -21.58 -7.38
CA GLY A 217 18.76 -20.20 -7.73
C GLY A 217 17.61 -19.46 -8.42
N ASP A 218 17.79 -18.16 -8.67
CA ASP A 218 16.73 -17.27 -9.19
C ASP A 218 16.03 -17.78 -10.46
N TYR A 219 16.79 -18.37 -11.38
CA TYR A 219 16.23 -18.95 -12.61
C TYR A 219 15.20 -20.05 -12.30
N TYR A 220 15.61 -21.07 -11.54
CA TYR A 220 14.74 -22.18 -11.17
C TYR A 220 13.62 -21.75 -10.22
N LEU A 221 13.88 -20.77 -9.34
CA LEU A 221 12.86 -20.19 -8.48
C LEU A 221 11.70 -19.68 -9.33
N PHE A 222 12.01 -18.93 -10.39
CA PHE A 222 11.00 -18.39 -11.28
C PHE A 222 10.34 -19.47 -12.14
N THR A 223 11.11 -20.30 -12.86
CA THR A 223 10.57 -21.22 -13.87
C THR A 223 9.83 -22.43 -13.29
N GLU A 224 10.35 -23.01 -12.20
CA GLU A 224 9.84 -24.28 -11.68
C GLU A 224 8.80 -24.08 -10.56
N TYR A 225 8.87 -22.96 -9.84
CA TYR A 225 8.04 -22.74 -8.64
C TYR A 225 7.09 -21.55 -8.80
N ILE A 226 7.58 -20.36 -9.14
CA ILE A 226 6.71 -19.18 -9.17
C ILE A 226 5.78 -19.18 -10.38
N SER A 227 6.28 -19.43 -11.60
CA SER A 227 5.40 -19.44 -12.78
C SER A 227 4.35 -20.55 -12.76
N THR A 228 4.66 -21.70 -12.14
CA THR A 228 3.76 -22.86 -12.06
C THR A 228 2.56 -22.61 -11.15
N THR A 229 2.70 -21.76 -10.11
CA THR A 229 1.56 -21.33 -9.27
C THR A 229 0.46 -20.62 -10.06
N GLY A 230 0.81 -19.91 -11.13
CA GLY A 230 -0.14 -19.19 -11.99
C GLY A 230 -0.99 -20.12 -12.87
N TYR A 231 -0.54 -21.36 -13.10
CA TYR A 231 -1.25 -22.37 -13.87
C TYR A 231 -2.07 -23.33 -12.99
N GLY A 232 -1.93 -23.25 -11.66
CA GLY A 232 -2.64 -24.12 -10.71
C GLY A 232 -1.98 -25.50 -10.54
N ASP A 233 -0.73 -25.65 -10.98
CA ASP A 233 -0.01 -26.93 -10.96
C ASP A 233 0.61 -27.25 -9.59
N VAL A 234 0.73 -26.26 -8.71
CA VAL A 234 1.38 -26.37 -7.40
C VAL A 234 0.60 -25.61 -6.33
N ASP A 235 0.51 -26.21 -5.14
CA ASP A 235 -0.06 -25.56 -3.97
C ASP A 235 0.91 -24.50 -3.41
N PHE A 236 0.35 -23.40 -2.91
CA PHE A 236 1.14 -22.36 -2.27
C PHE A 236 0.37 -21.61 -1.19
N GLU A 237 1.11 -21.09 -0.22
CA GLU A 237 0.59 -20.20 0.83
C GLU A 237 1.23 -18.82 0.69
N LYS A 238 0.45 -17.75 0.90
CA LYS A 238 0.93 -16.37 1.03
C LYS A 238 0.86 -15.94 2.49
N ILE A 239 1.97 -15.41 3.00
CA ILE A 239 2.11 -14.99 4.39
C ILE A 239 2.53 -13.52 4.42
N GLU A 240 1.81 -12.70 5.20
CA GLU A 240 2.25 -11.34 5.50
C GLU A 240 3.45 -11.41 6.46
N ALA A 241 4.64 -11.05 5.96
CA ALA A 241 5.90 -11.18 6.67
C ALA A 241 6.44 -9.84 7.22
N GLY A 242 5.57 -8.84 7.32
CA GLY A 242 5.86 -7.51 7.85
C GLY A 242 5.97 -6.44 6.76
N TYR A 243 6.89 -5.50 6.96
CA TYR A 243 7.06 -4.33 6.10
C TYR A 243 8.53 -4.10 5.75
N TYR A 244 8.80 -3.55 4.55
CA TYR A 244 10.14 -3.14 4.12
C TYR A 244 10.16 -1.71 3.60
N CYS A 245 11.28 -1.01 3.80
CA CYS A 245 11.47 0.36 3.35
C CYS A 245 12.30 0.39 2.06
N GLU A 246 11.62 0.51 0.93
CA GLU A 246 12.22 0.58 -0.41
C GLU A 246 13.37 1.61 -0.53
N PRO A 247 13.22 2.90 -0.14
CA PRO A 247 14.30 3.88 -0.22
C PRO A 247 15.54 3.58 0.61
N CYS A 248 15.40 2.75 1.65
CA CYS A 248 16.51 2.36 2.53
C CYS A 248 17.16 1.04 2.09
N THR A 249 16.50 0.27 1.24
CA THR A 249 17.00 -1.00 0.70
C THR A 249 17.60 -0.87 -0.70
N GLU A 250 17.32 0.22 -1.42
CA GLU A 250 18.00 0.48 -2.70
C GLU A 250 19.51 0.68 -2.47
N PRO A 251 20.39 -0.09 -3.14
CA PRO A 251 21.77 0.33 -3.26
C PRO A 251 21.74 1.67 -4.00
N ARG A 252 22.18 2.74 -3.33
CA ARG A 252 22.40 4.03 -4.00
C ARG A 252 23.41 3.75 -5.12
N PHE A 253 22.94 3.65 -6.35
CA PHE A 253 23.79 3.82 -7.51
C PHE A 253 24.22 5.30 -7.48
N LEU A 254 25.35 5.56 -6.83
CA LEU A 254 26.14 6.77 -7.03
C LEU A 254 26.98 6.60 -8.29
#